data_AF-A0A8T3KPM7-F1
#
_entry.id   AF-A0A8T3KPM7-F1
#
_cell.length_a   1.000
_cell.length_b   1.000
_cell.length_c   1.000
_cell.angle_alpha   90.00
_cell.angle_beta   90.00
_cell.angle_gamma   90.00
#
_symmetry.space_group_name_H-M   'P 1'
#
loop_
_entity.id
_entity.type
_entity.pdbx_description
1 polymer ?
#
loop_
_entity_poly.entity_id
_entity_poly.type
_entity_poly.pdbx_seq_one_letter_code
_entity_poly.pdbx_strand_id
1 'polypeptide(L)'
;MLKKLLLIIVLIGAVIPVYKLHNRVTVTAVADILLDRGVLQYIERENAGYPFEKVRGMLKGDIVIGNLEGPVSYRGYPLPKVYTFRFSPAALSSVKRAGFNVLNLANNHSLDF
;
A
#
# COMPACT_ATOMS: atom_id res chain seq x y z
N MET A 1 39.42 13.35 -36.10
CA MET A 1 39.09 13.91 -34.76
C MET A 1 37.59 14.12 -34.57
N LEU A 2 36.88 14.75 -35.51
CA LEU A 2 35.44 15.06 -35.40
C LEU A 2 34.53 13.84 -35.12
N LYS A 3 34.78 12.70 -35.76
CA LYS A 3 34.01 11.45 -35.54
C LYS A 3 34.14 10.87 -34.13
N LYS A 4 35.31 11.04 -33.47
CA LYS A 4 35.53 10.60 -32.08
C LYS A 4 34.80 11.51 -31.10
N LEU A 5 34.75 12.81 -31.37
CA LEU A 5 34.05 13.78 -30.53
C LEU A 5 32.52 13.56 -30.57
N LEU A 6 31.97 13.27 -31.76
CA LEU A 6 30.55 12.95 -31.93
C LEU A 6 30.13 11.69 -31.15
N LEU A 7 30.98 10.65 -31.16
CA LEU A 7 30.74 9.40 -30.44
C LEU A 7 30.73 9.63 -28.91
N ILE A 8 31.63 10.48 -28.40
CA ILE A 8 31.68 10.84 -26.98
C ILE A 8 30.42 11.60 -26.55
N ILE A 9 29.91 12.54 -27.37
CA ILE A 9 28.68 13.29 -27.08
C ILE A 9 27.46 12.35 -27.05
N VAL A 10 27.37 11.41 -27.99
CA VAL A 10 26.30 10.40 -28.01
C VAL A 10 26.37 9.47 -26.80
N LEU A 11 27.58 9.05 -26.41
CA LEU A 11 27.79 8.24 -25.19
C LEU A 11 27.41 9.01 -23.92
N ILE A 12 27.77 10.29 -23.80
CA ILE A 12 27.39 11.12 -22.65
C ILE A 12 25.85 11.31 -22.61
N GLY A 13 25.22 11.60 -23.76
CA GLY A 13 23.77 11.76 -23.85
C GLY A 13 22.98 10.47 -23.60
N ALA A 14 23.56 9.29 -23.89
CA ALA A 14 22.96 7.99 -23.60
C ALA A 14 23.16 7.53 -22.14
N VAL A 15 24.19 8.06 -21.47
CA VAL A 15 24.54 7.69 -20.08
C VAL A 15 23.89 8.60 -19.05
N ILE A 16 23.52 9.84 -19.40
CA ILE A 16 22.73 10.70 -18.51
C ILE A 16 21.28 10.19 -18.54
N PRO A 17 20.77 9.60 -17.45
CA PRO A 17 19.36 9.29 -17.37
C PRO A 17 18.65 10.63 -17.36
N VAL A 18 17.92 10.94 -18.44
CA VAL A 18 16.96 12.03 -18.41
C VAL A 18 15.85 11.56 -17.47
N TYR A 19 16.02 11.83 -16.18
CA TYR A 19 14.96 11.64 -15.20
C TYR A 19 13.80 12.49 -15.67
N LYS A 20 12.73 11.83 -16.12
CA LYS A 20 11.46 12.49 -16.42
C LYS A 20 11.01 13.17 -15.13
N LEU A 21 11.16 14.49 -15.05
CA LEU A 21 10.56 15.28 -14.00
C LEU A 21 9.05 15.03 -14.09
N HIS A 22 8.52 14.28 -13.12
CA HIS A 22 7.09 14.12 -12.98
C HIS A 22 6.56 15.43 -12.43
N ASN A 23 5.99 16.28 -13.29
CA ASN A 23 5.42 17.57 -12.92
C ASN A 23 4.10 17.44 -12.12
N ARG A 24 3.68 16.21 -11.79
CA ARG A 24 2.45 15.90 -11.05
C ARG A 24 2.65 14.64 -10.23
N VAL A 25 2.23 14.69 -8.98
CA VAL A 25 2.09 13.52 -8.08
C VAL A 25 0.60 13.22 -7.94
N THR A 26 0.24 11.95 -8.05
CA THR A 26 -1.12 11.44 -7.86
C THR A 26 -1.23 10.69 -6.55
N VAL A 27 -2.18 11.12 -5.72
CA VAL A 27 -2.48 10.51 -4.43
C VAL A 27 -3.90 9.97 -4.47
N THR A 28 -4.03 8.67 -4.24
CA THR A 28 -5.31 8.02 -3.94
C THR A 28 -5.33 7.73 -2.45
N ALA A 29 -6.27 8.33 -1.73
CA ALA A 29 -6.44 8.15 -0.30
C ALA A 29 -7.79 7.50 0.00
N VAL A 30 -7.76 6.51 0.87
CA VAL A 30 -8.96 5.94 1.50
C VAL A 30 -8.88 6.14 3.01
N ALA A 31 -10.03 6.06 3.67
CA ALA A 31 -10.12 6.08 5.12
C ALA A 31 -9.77 4.69 5.69
N ASP A 32 -10.55 4.24 6.67
CA ASP A 32 -10.26 3.08 7.48
C ASP A 32 -10.35 1.77 6.68
N ILE A 33 -9.36 0.92 6.92
CA ILE A 33 -9.25 -0.43 6.39
C ILE A 33 -9.32 -1.37 7.59
N LEU A 34 -10.49 -1.98 7.77
CA LEU A 34 -10.72 -3.01 8.76
C LEU A 34 -10.53 -4.39 8.10
N LEU A 35 -9.50 -5.14 8.50
CA LEU A 35 -9.22 -6.50 7.99
C LEU A 35 -9.65 -7.60 8.97
N ASP A 36 -10.56 -7.28 9.88
CA ASP A 36 -11.09 -8.19 10.90
C ASP A 36 -12.59 -8.45 10.64
N ARG A 37 -13.24 -9.22 11.52
CA ARG A 37 -14.68 -9.51 11.49
C ARG A 37 -15.08 -10.16 10.16
N GLY A 38 -16.17 -9.68 9.54
CA GLY A 38 -16.66 -10.22 8.27
C GLY A 38 -15.61 -10.13 7.16
N VAL A 39 -14.79 -9.08 7.11
CA VAL A 39 -13.77 -8.93 6.05
C VAL A 39 -12.76 -10.08 6.12
N LEU A 40 -12.31 -10.44 7.32
CA LEU A 40 -11.42 -11.59 7.50
C LEU A 40 -12.07 -12.89 7.02
N GLN A 41 -13.34 -13.11 7.37
CA GLN A 41 -14.07 -14.32 6.92
C GLN A 41 -14.13 -14.42 5.40
N TYR A 42 -14.33 -13.31 4.69
CA TYR A 42 -14.30 -13.31 3.22
C TYR A 42 -12.88 -13.48 2.64
N ILE A 43 -11.85 -12.94 3.29
CA ILE A 43 -10.45 -13.18 2.90
C ILE A 43 -10.10 -14.66 2.99
N GLU A 44 -10.53 -15.32 4.07
CA GLU A 44 -10.28 -16.74 4.33
C GLU A 44 -11.10 -17.65 3.39
N ARG A 45 -12.35 -17.28 3.13
CA ARG A 45 -13.26 -18.08 2.28
C ARG A 45 -12.96 -17.95 0.79
N GLU A 46 -12.64 -16.73 0.33
CA GLU A 46 -12.52 -16.44 -1.11
C GLU A 46 -11.05 -16.33 -1.53
N ASN A 47 -10.37 -15.25 -1.11
CA ASN A 47 -8.93 -15.02 -1.23
C ASN A 47 -8.60 -13.59 -0.78
N ALA A 48 -7.31 -13.29 -0.61
CA ALA A 48 -6.81 -11.97 -0.25
C ALA A 48 -7.22 -10.83 -1.23
N GLY A 49 -7.54 -11.13 -2.49
CA GLY A 49 -7.98 -10.10 -3.45
C GLY A 49 -9.43 -9.66 -3.26
N TYR A 50 -10.26 -10.49 -2.63
CA TYR A 50 -11.71 -10.31 -2.57
C TYR A 50 -12.16 -8.95 -2.00
N PRO A 51 -11.62 -8.42 -0.88
CA PRO A 51 -12.12 -7.18 -0.28
C PRO A 51 -12.04 -5.96 -1.20
N PHE A 52 -11.11 -5.98 -2.16
CA PHE A 52 -10.83 -4.84 -3.03
C PHE A 52 -11.17 -5.08 -4.49
N GLU A 53 -11.70 -6.25 -4.86
CA GLU A 53 -11.89 -6.68 -6.24
C GLU A 53 -12.62 -5.63 -7.10
N LYS A 54 -13.72 -5.08 -6.56
CA LYS A 54 -14.56 -4.11 -7.27
C LYS A 54 -13.99 -2.69 -7.33
N VAL A 55 -13.00 -2.37 -6.49
CA VAL A 55 -12.43 -1.01 -6.36
C VAL A 55 -10.95 -0.94 -6.75
N ARG A 56 -10.31 -2.07 -7.02
CA ARG A 56 -8.90 -2.17 -7.42
C ARG A 56 -8.54 -1.24 -8.60
N GLY A 57 -9.48 -1.00 -9.51
CA GLY A 57 -9.30 -0.07 -10.62
C GLY A 57 -9.02 1.38 -10.20
N MET A 58 -9.54 1.78 -9.04
CA MET A 58 -9.41 3.13 -8.45
C MET A 58 -8.19 3.26 -7.54
N LEU A 59 -7.65 2.15 -7.01
CA LEU A 59 -6.49 2.12 -6.12
C LEU A 59 -5.17 2.19 -6.90
N LYS A 60 -4.96 3.33 -7.58
CA LYS A 60 -3.79 3.59 -8.42
C LYS A 60 -3.25 4.99 -8.17
N GLY A 61 -1.97 5.18 -8.42
CA GLY A 61 -1.29 6.46 -8.28
C GLY A 61 0.14 6.27 -7.80
N ASP A 62 0.86 7.38 -7.66
CA ASP A 62 2.21 7.39 -7.08
C ASP A 62 2.15 7.03 -5.59
N ILE A 63 1.09 7.51 -4.90
CA ILE A 63 0.79 7.19 -3.51
C ILE A 63 -0.63 6.64 -3.44
N VAL A 64 -0.77 5.44 -2.90
CA VAL A 64 -2.05 4.82 -2.57
C VAL A 64 -2.03 4.54 -1.07
N ILE A 65 -2.72 5.38 -0.31
CA ILE A 65 -2.68 5.44 1.15
C ILE A 65 -4.03 5.06 1.78
N GLY A 66 -3.98 4.34 2.90
CA GLY A 66 -5.15 4.05 3.73
C GLY A 66 -4.83 4.12 5.23
N ASN A 67 -5.86 4.18 6.07
CA ASN A 67 -5.74 4.05 7.53
C ASN A 67 -5.95 2.59 7.94
N LEU A 68 -4.99 1.94 8.59
CA LEU A 68 -5.12 0.55 9.01
C LEU A 68 -5.72 0.48 10.42
N GLU A 69 -7.00 0.11 10.52
CA GLU A 69 -7.83 0.29 11.72
C GLU A 69 -7.61 -0.79 12.79
N GLY A 70 -6.36 -1.05 13.15
CA GLY A 70 -5.98 -2.04 14.16
C GLY A 70 -4.54 -2.56 14.00
N PRO A 71 -3.98 -3.16 15.07
CA PRO A 71 -2.64 -3.72 15.04
C PRO A 71 -2.56 -4.97 14.16
N VAL A 72 -1.41 -5.13 13.52
CA VAL A 72 -1.03 -6.35 12.80
C VAL A 72 -0.15 -7.19 13.71
N SER A 73 -0.67 -8.30 14.24
CA SER A 73 0.03 -9.06 15.27
C SER A 73 -0.48 -10.49 15.40
N TYR A 74 0.41 -11.41 15.80
CA TYR A 74 0.06 -12.76 16.28
C TYR A 74 0.07 -12.85 17.82
N ARG A 75 0.43 -11.78 18.51
CA ARG A 75 0.62 -11.70 19.96
C ARG A 75 -0.24 -10.59 20.57
N GLY A 76 -0.10 -10.40 21.88
CA GLY A 76 -0.83 -9.37 22.61
C GLY A 76 -2.15 -9.89 23.19
N TYR A 77 -2.67 -9.15 24.17
CA TYR A 77 -3.93 -9.43 24.83
C TYR A 77 -4.87 -8.26 24.58
N PRO A 78 -6.17 -8.51 24.31
CA PRO A 78 -7.10 -7.43 24.01
C PRO A 78 -7.19 -6.47 25.20
N LEU A 79 -7.15 -5.17 24.91
CA LEU A 79 -7.47 -4.15 25.91
C LEU A 79 -8.93 -4.32 26.41
N PRO A 80 -9.22 -3.99 27.67
CA PRO A 80 -10.57 -4.10 28.23
C PRO A 80 -11.49 -2.98 27.73
N LYS A 81 -11.90 -3.06 26.46
CA LYS A 81 -12.84 -2.13 25.82
C LYS A 81 -13.83 -2.86 24.91
N VAL A 82 -14.92 -2.18 24.54
CA VAL A 82 -16.05 -2.80 23.81
C VAL A 82 -15.63 -3.41 22.47
N TYR A 83 -14.77 -2.71 21.72
CA TYR A 83 -14.31 -3.16 20.42
C TYR A 83 -12.80 -3.24 20.39
N THR A 84 -12.27 -4.42 20.07
CA THR A 84 -10.87 -4.62 19.74
C THR A 84 -10.75 -5.27 18.37
N PHE A 85 -9.72 -4.89 17.62
CA PHE A 85 -9.38 -5.44 16.31
C PHE A 85 -7.94 -5.95 16.28
N ARG A 86 -7.71 -7.09 15.62
CA ARG A 86 -6.36 -7.59 15.36
C ARG A 86 -6.28 -8.25 14.01
N PHE A 87 -5.38 -7.76 13.18
CA PHE A 87 -5.18 -8.30 11.85
C PHE A 87 -4.05 -9.32 11.86
N SER A 88 -4.29 -10.51 11.32
CA SER A 88 -3.22 -11.45 11.03
C SER A 88 -2.25 -10.82 10.02
N PRO A 89 -0.92 -10.90 10.22
CA PRO A 89 0.05 -10.52 9.20
C PRO A 89 -0.22 -11.08 7.78
N ALA A 90 -0.87 -12.24 7.67
CA ALA A 90 -1.27 -12.80 6.38
C ALA A 90 -2.35 -11.97 5.67
N ALA A 91 -3.24 -11.31 6.42
CA ALA A 91 -4.30 -10.47 5.87
C ALA A 91 -3.74 -9.24 5.16
N LEU A 92 -2.55 -8.73 5.53
CA LEU A 92 -1.91 -7.61 4.82
C LEU A 92 -1.62 -7.89 3.34
N SER A 93 -1.58 -9.16 2.94
CA SER A 93 -1.47 -9.52 1.53
C SER A 93 -2.64 -8.98 0.70
N SER A 94 -3.82 -8.80 1.29
CA SER A 94 -4.99 -8.19 0.63
C SER A 94 -4.72 -6.73 0.25
N VAL A 95 -4.26 -5.95 1.22
CA VAL A 95 -3.91 -4.53 1.08
C VAL A 95 -2.77 -4.36 0.07
N LYS A 96 -1.72 -5.19 0.18
CA LYS A 96 -0.61 -5.13 -0.78
C LYS A 96 -1.04 -5.46 -2.20
N ARG A 97 -1.89 -6.49 -2.39
CA ARG A 97 -2.42 -6.86 -3.70
C ARG A 97 -3.32 -5.77 -4.28
N ALA A 98 -4.05 -5.04 -3.45
CA ALA A 98 -4.98 -4.00 -3.89
C ALA A 98 -4.29 -2.76 -4.48
N GLY A 99 -3.00 -2.54 -4.16
CA GLY A 99 -2.20 -1.44 -4.71
C GLY A 99 -1.72 -0.42 -3.68
N PHE A 100 -2.09 -0.58 -2.40
CA PHE A 100 -1.61 0.28 -1.33
C PHE A 100 -0.09 0.19 -1.17
N ASN A 101 0.55 1.35 -1.03
CA ASN A 101 1.98 1.48 -0.80
C ASN A 101 2.32 2.29 0.45
N VAL A 102 1.35 2.95 1.06
CA VAL A 102 1.47 3.60 2.36
C VAL A 102 0.28 3.21 3.22
N LEU A 103 0.53 2.96 4.51
CA LEU A 103 -0.53 2.78 5.52
C LEU A 103 -0.21 3.69 6.69
N ASN A 104 -1.24 4.37 7.20
CA ASN A 104 -1.14 5.10 8.45
C ASN A 104 -1.71 4.24 9.60
N LEU A 105 -1.17 4.46 10.80
CA LEU A 105 -1.56 3.80 12.05
C LEU A 105 -2.03 4.83 13.09
N ALA A 106 -2.48 6.00 12.63
CA ALA A 106 -2.91 7.09 13.51
C ALA A 106 -4.42 6.97 13.75
N ASN A 107 -4.81 5.90 14.45
CA ASN A 107 -6.22 5.63 14.80
C ASN A 107 -6.37 5.13 16.24
N ASN A 108 -7.62 5.14 16.73
CA ASN A 108 -7.97 4.75 18.09
C ASN A 108 -7.93 3.23 18.34
N HIS A 109 -7.61 2.43 17.33
CA HIS A 109 -7.51 0.97 17.41
C HIS A 109 -6.07 0.45 17.34
N SER A 110 -5.07 1.31 17.15
CA SER A 110 -3.68 0.89 16.92
C SER A 110 -2.99 0.17 18.08
N LEU A 111 -3.53 0.26 19.29
CA LEU A 111 -3.01 -0.37 20.51
C LEU A 111 -3.99 -1.38 21.11
N ASP A 112 -4.87 -1.95 20.31
CA ASP A 112 -5.91 -2.86 20.81
C ASP A 112 -5.39 -4.16 21.43
N PHE A 113 -4.18 -4.60 21.04
CA PHE A 113 -3.57 -5.87 21.42
C PHE A 113 -2.08 -5.72 21.72
#